data_AF-A0A968WRM3-F1
#
_entry.id   AF-A0A968WRM3-F1
#
_cell.length_a   1.000
_cell.length_b   1.000
_cell.length_c   1.000
_cell.angle_alpha   90.00
_cell.angle_beta   90.00
_cell.angle_gamma   90.00
#
_symmetry.space_group_name_H-M   'P 1'
#
loop_
_entity.id
_entity.type
_entity.pdbx_description
1 polymer ?
#
loop_
_entity_poly.entity_id
_entity_poly.type
_entity_poly.pdbx_seq_one_letter_code
_entity_poly.pdbx_strand_id
1 'polypeptide(L)'
;MSDALFQILGMNWNRELFPLPLQRGEAVRAVKRYLKSLPQFVWEAAQLEGNPYTFPEVQTLLDGITVGGRKLSDTQQILGLRDSMKLVAQTVLDGSFAVSKRMACDLNALIARDEALEWGQFRGEGREMSNVSVALGYMSYQPKPTEPGGKNLTTSFEAGISALNAHVTDPSERALP
;
A
#
# COMPACT_ATOMS: atom_id res chain seq x y z
N MET A 1 6.78 29.03 6.42
CA MET A 1 5.46 28.40 6.18
C MET A 1 5.66 26.90 6.02
N SER A 2 5.97 26.20 7.10
CA SER A 2 5.98 24.74 7.14
C SER A 2 5.75 24.36 8.59
N ASP A 3 4.56 23.92 8.93
CA ASP A 3 4.33 23.24 10.20
C ASP A 3 2.99 22.51 10.23
N ALA A 4 1.93 23.07 9.65
CA ALA A 4 0.61 22.43 9.68
C ALA A 4 0.54 21.07 8.96
N LEU A 5 1.14 20.93 7.76
CA LEU A 5 1.16 19.65 7.02
C LEU A 5 1.84 18.54 7.82
N PHE A 6 3.06 18.79 8.30
CA PHE A 6 3.84 17.78 9.01
C PHE A 6 3.29 17.49 10.40
N GLN A 7 2.65 18.46 11.06
CA GLN A 7 1.91 18.23 12.30
C GLN A 7 0.70 17.31 12.08
N ILE A 8 -0.05 17.50 10.98
CA ILE A 8 -1.18 16.63 10.63
C ILE A 8 -0.70 15.21 10.29
N LEU A 9 0.36 15.08 9.48
CA LEU A 9 0.89 13.78 9.07
C LEU A 9 1.65 13.06 10.19
N GLY A 10 2.20 13.79 11.15
CA GLY A 10 3.06 13.23 12.19
C GLY A 10 4.45 12.81 11.69
N MET A 11 4.83 13.25 10.48
CA MET A 11 6.12 12.96 9.84
C MET A 11 6.54 14.12 8.93
N ASN A 12 7.83 14.15 8.57
CA ASN A 12 8.41 15.17 7.71
C ASN A 12 9.42 14.55 6.74
N TRP A 13 9.66 15.23 5.62
CA TRP A 13 10.71 14.92 4.66
C TRP A 13 11.31 16.22 4.10
N ASN A 14 12.52 16.14 3.58
CA ASN A 14 13.13 17.29 2.90
C ASN A 14 12.57 17.41 1.48
N ARG A 15 11.70 18.40 1.28
CA ARG A 15 11.05 18.68 -0.01
C ARG A 15 12.03 19.17 -1.08
N GLU A 16 13.16 19.75 -0.69
CA GLU A 16 14.21 20.21 -1.61
C GLU A 16 14.99 19.05 -2.23
N LEU A 17 15.00 17.88 -1.57
CA LEU A 17 15.60 16.67 -2.12
C LEU A 17 14.68 15.96 -3.13
N PHE A 18 13.48 16.48 -3.36
CA PHE A 18 12.58 15.89 -4.33
C PHE A 18 13.13 16.11 -5.75
N PRO A 19 13.41 15.03 -6.51
CA PRO A 19 13.93 15.19 -7.87
C PRO A 19 12.92 15.97 -8.72
N LEU A 20 13.44 16.70 -9.71
CA LEU A 20 12.67 17.44 -10.71
C LEU A 20 11.40 16.66 -11.13
N PRO A 21 10.26 17.35 -11.33
CA PRO A 21 8.97 16.69 -11.53
C PRO A 21 9.08 15.57 -12.56
N LEU A 22 8.68 14.36 -12.15
CA LEU A 22 8.69 13.18 -13.02
C LEU A 22 7.98 13.53 -14.33
N GLN A 23 8.54 13.10 -15.46
CA GLN A 23 7.91 13.33 -16.76
C GLN A 23 6.51 12.72 -16.76
N ARG A 24 5.50 13.59 -16.84
CA ARG A 24 4.10 13.18 -16.92
C ARG A 24 3.86 12.59 -18.30
N GLY A 25 3.49 11.31 -18.34
CA GLY A 25 3.07 10.62 -19.54
C GLY A 25 1.59 10.28 -19.51
N GLU A 26 1.09 9.71 -20.58
CA GLU A 26 -0.27 9.17 -20.63
C GLU A 26 -0.46 8.02 -19.63
N ALA A 27 -1.57 8.03 -18.91
CA ALA A 27 -1.90 7.01 -17.92
C ALA A 27 -1.83 5.58 -18.51
N VAL A 28 -2.34 5.39 -19.73
CA VAL A 28 -2.28 4.11 -20.44
C VAL A 28 -0.84 3.64 -20.64
N ARG A 29 0.08 4.54 -21.00
CA ARG A 29 1.50 4.20 -21.19
C ARG A 29 2.17 3.86 -19.87
N ALA A 30 1.85 4.60 -18.81
CA ALA A 30 2.35 4.32 -17.46
C ALA A 30 1.88 2.95 -16.95
N VAL A 31 0.58 2.66 -17.08
CA VAL A 31 0.00 1.37 -16.67
C VAL A 31 0.58 0.20 -17.45
N LYS A 32 0.80 0.35 -18.77
CA LYS A 32 1.47 -0.69 -19.57
C LYS A 32 2.87 -1.01 -19.06
N ARG A 33 3.65 0.01 -18.69
CA ARG A 33 5.00 -0.18 -18.12
C ARG A 33 4.92 -0.85 -16.74
N TYR A 34 3.99 -0.38 -15.90
CA TYR A 34 3.74 -0.95 -14.58
C TYR A 34 3.40 -2.44 -14.66
N LEU A 35 2.44 -2.82 -15.51
CA LEU A 35 2.02 -4.21 -15.68
C LEU A 35 3.13 -5.09 -16.29
N LYS A 36 3.98 -4.55 -17.16
CA LYS A 36 5.16 -5.27 -17.67
C LYS A 36 6.16 -5.61 -16.54
N SER A 37 6.28 -4.72 -15.55
CA SER A 37 7.15 -4.90 -14.38
C SER A 37 6.43 -5.58 -13.20
N LEU A 38 5.17 -5.98 -13.35
CA LEU A 38 4.37 -6.57 -12.27
C LEU A 38 5.05 -7.75 -11.56
N PRO A 39 5.69 -8.72 -12.25
CA PRO A 39 6.37 -9.80 -11.55
C PRO A 39 7.48 -9.33 -10.62
N GLN A 40 8.21 -8.27 -11.00
CA GLN A 40 9.27 -7.70 -10.19
C GLN A 40 8.69 -7.07 -8.93
N PHE A 41 7.65 -6.24 -9.06
CA PHE A 41 7.03 -5.57 -7.93
C PHE A 41 6.40 -6.55 -6.95
N VAL A 42 5.71 -7.59 -7.45
CA VAL A 42 5.13 -8.64 -6.61
C VAL A 42 6.22 -9.37 -5.83
N TRP A 43 7.30 -9.76 -6.50
CA TRP A 43 8.42 -10.45 -5.85
C TRP A 43 9.11 -9.57 -4.81
N GLU A 44 9.44 -8.32 -5.13
CA GLU A 44 10.10 -7.37 -4.21
C GLU A 44 9.25 -7.11 -2.97
N ALA A 45 7.95 -6.86 -3.14
CA ALA A 45 7.02 -6.67 -2.02
C ALA A 45 6.93 -7.93 -1.14
N ALA A 46 6.86 -9.12 -1.76
CA ALA A 46 6.82 -10.37 -1.02
C ALA A 46 8.13 -10.66 -0.28
N GLN A 47 9.29 -10.37 -0.87
CA GLN A 47 10.59 -10.52 -0.20
C GLN A 47 10.70 -9.62 1.03
N LEU A 48 10.17 -8.39 0.96
CA LEU A 48 10.18 -7.46 2.09
C LEU A 48 9.41 -8.02 3.31
N GLU A 49 8.34 -8.76 3.05
CA GLU A 49 7.52 -9.44 4.06
C GLU A 49 8.04 -10.85 4.41
N GLY A 50 9.22 -11.25 3.90
CA GLY A 50 9.85 -12.53 4.21
C GLY A 50 9.27 -13.74 3.47
N ASN A 51 8.51 -13.54 2.41
CA ASN A 51 7.97 -14.63 1.60
C ASN A 51 9.10 -15.43 0.92
N PRO A 52 9.11 -16.78 0.98
CA PRO A 52 10.25 -17.57 0.53
C PRO A 52 10.28 -17.85 -0.99
N TYR A 53 9.32 -17.33 -1.77
CA TYR A 53 9.28 -17.50 -3.22
C TYR A 53 10.44 -16.80 -3.93
N THR A 54 11.11 -17.52 -4.81
CA THR A 54 12.08 -16.94 -5.73
C THR A 54 11.39 -16.21 -6.87
N PHE A 55 12.10 -15.31 -7.54
CA PHE A 55 11.54 -14.57 -8.69
C PHE A 55 10.97 -15.49 -9.80
N PRO A 56 11.66 -16.56 -10.25
CA PRO A 56 11.10 -17.48 -11.25
C PRO A 56 9.82 -18.20 -10.80
N GLU A 57 9.70 -18.50 -9.50
CA GLU A 57 8.49 -19.12 -8.95
C GLU A 57 7.33 -18.13 -8.89
N VAL A 58 7.60 -16.86 -8.56
CA VAL A 58 6.59 -15.80 -8.66
C VAL A 58 6.10 -15.69 -10.11
N GLN A 59 7.01 -15.63 -11.09
CA GLN A 59 6.61 -15.60 -12.51
C GLN A 59 5.72 -16.79 -12.88
N THR A 60 6.10 -17.99 -12.45
CA THR A 60 5.33 -19.23 -12.67
C THR A 60 3.90 -19.11 -12.11
N LEU A 61 3.74 -18.59 -10.88
CA LEU A 61 2.42 -18.34 -10.29
C LEU A 61 1.62 -17.28 -11.04
N LEU A 62 2.28 -16.21 -11.51
CA LEU A 62 1.62 -15.14 -12.25
C LEU A 62 1.13 -15.59 -13.62
N ASP A 63 1.80 -16.57 -14.22
CA ASP A 63 1.38 -17.27 -15.45
C ASP A 63 0.24 -18.28 -15.20
N GLY A 64 -0.23 -18.40 -13.95
CA GLY A 64 -1.33 -19.30 -13.58
C GLY A 64 -0.91 -20.75 -13.34
N ILE A 65 0.39 -21.00 -13.20
CA ILE A 65 0.96 -22.33 -13.00
C ILE A 65 1.29 -22.51 -11.51
N THR A 66 0.92 -23.66 -10.94
CA THR A 66 1.21 -23.98 -9.54
C THR A 66 2.69 -24.30 -9.32
N VAL A 67 3.23 -23.89 -8.16
CA VAL A 67 4.59 -24.23 -7.70
C VAL A 67 4.49 -25.21 -6.54
N GLY A 68 5.10 -26.39 -6.68
CA GLY A 68 5.09 -27.43 -5.65
C GLY A 68 6.02 -27.14 -4.47
N GLY A 69 5.73 -27.71 -3.30
CA GLY A 69 6.60 -27.63 -2.11
C GLY A 69 6.53 -26.31 -1.34
N ARG A 70 5.59 -25.43 -1.66
CA ARG A 70 5.37 -24.13 -1.02
C ARG A 70 4.13 -24.15 -0.12
N LYS A 71 4.10 -23.31 0.91
CA LYS A 71 2.91 -23.16 1.75
C LYS A 71 1.80 -22.48 0.95
N LEU A 72 0.56 -22.85 1.25
CA LEU A 72 -0.60 -22.22 0.66
C LEU A 72 -0.66 -20.72 1.03
N SER A 73 -0.36 -20.38 2.28
CA SER A 73 -0.29 -18.98 2.75
C SER A 73 0.70 -18.15 1.93
N ASP A 74 1.91 -18.68 1.70
CA ASP A 74 2.94 -17.99 0.92
C ASP A 74 2.49 -17.77 -0.53
N THR A 75 1.76 -18.75 -1.09
CA THR A 75 1.15 -18.62 -2.42
C THR A 75 0.07 -17.54 -2.43
N GLN A 76 -0.83 -17.56 -1.44
CA GLN A 76 -1.94 -16.61 -1.32
C GLN A 76 -1.44 -15.17 -1.21
N GLN A 77 -0.36 -14.92 -0.46
CA GLN A 77 0.27 -13.61 -0.38
C GLN A 77 0.73 -13.09 -1.75
N ILE A 78 1.41 -13.94 -2.55
CA ILE A 78 1.82 -13.58 -3.92
C ILE A 78 0.61 -13.23 -4.80
N LEU A 79 -0.47 -14.00 -4.69
CA LEU A 79 -1.69 -13.77 -5.45
C LEU A 79 -2.44 -12.50 -5.00
N GLY A 80 -2.47 -12.22 -3.70
CA GLY A 80 -3.06 -11.00 -3.12
C GLY A 80 -2.30 -9.74 -3.54
N LEU A 81 -0.96 -9.78 -3.52
CA LEU A 81 -0.11 -8.72 -4.06
C LEU A 81 -0.38 -8.49 -5.55
N ARG A 82 -0.43 -9.56 -6.36
CA ARG A 82 -0.78 -9.47 -7.79
C ARG A 82 -2.14 -8.79 -8.00
N ASP A 83 -3.16 -9.24 -7.28
CA ASP A 83 -4.53 -8.80 -7.50
C ASP A 83 -4.75 -7.36 -7.04
N SER A 84 -4.14 -6.96 -5.93
CA SER A 84 -4.15 -5.56 -5.47
C SER A 84 -3.45 -4.62 -6.46
N MET A 85 -2.29 -5.01 -6.98
CA MET A 85 -1.56 -4.24 -8.00
C MET A 85 -2.36 -4.13 -9.30
N LYS A 86 -3.04 -5.20 -9.73
CA LYS A 86 -3.95 -5.16 -10.89
C LYS A 86 -5.17 -4.26 -10.65
N LEU A 87 -5.71 -4.21 -9.43
CA LEU A 87 -6.80 -3.31 -9.07
C LEU A 87 -6.39 -1.83 -9.20
N VAL A 88 -5.18 -1.48 -8.74
CA VAL A 88 -4.63 -0.12 -8.93
C VAL A 88 -4.52 0.20 -10.42
N ALA A 89 -3.94 -0.70 -11.23
CA ALA A 89 -3.82 -0.49 -12.67
C ALA A 89 -5.19 -0.28 -13.35
N GLN A 90 -6.19 -1.08 -12.99
CA GLN A 90 -7.54 -0.99 -13.54
C GLN A 90 -8.20 0.35 -13.19
N THR A 91 -8.18 0.74 -11.91
CA THR A 91 -8.81 1.99 -11.46
C THR A 91 -8.13 3.23 -12.06
N VAL A 92 -6.82 3.19 -12.34
CA VAL A 92 -6.12 4.25 -13.06
C VAL A 92 -6.59 4.35 -14.51
N LEU A 93 -6.76 3.21 -15.20
CA LEU A 93 -7.26 3.19 -16.58
C LEU A 93 -8.70 3.69 -16.68
N ASP A 94 -9.53 3.36 -15.68
CA ASP A 94 -10.94 3.77 -15.62
C ASP A 94 -11.13 5.22 -15.14
N GLY A 95 -10.04 5.91 -14.78
CA GLY A 95 -10.09 7.27 -14.23
C GLY A 95 -10.76 7.36 -12.84
N SER A 96 -10.92 6.22 -12.15
CA SER A 96 -11.58 6.12 -10.85
C SER A 96 -10.61 6.02 -9.67
N PHE A 97 -9.29 5.92 -9.93
CA PHE A 97 -8.29 5.84 -8.88
C PHE A 97 -8.29 7.10 -8.00
N ALA A 98 -8.42 6.90 -6.69
CA ALA A 98 -8.29 7.94 -5.68
C ALA A 98 -7.64 7.36 -4.41
N VAL A 99 -6.65 8.08 -3.87
CA VAL A 99 -6.12 7.77 -2.54
C VAL A 99 -7.20 8.09 -1.52
N SER A 100 -7.81 7.03 -1.00
CA SER A 100 -8.98 7.11 -0.13
C SER A 100 -8.98 5.92 0.82
N LYS A 101 -9.75 6.04 1.91
CA LYS A 101 -9.91 4.93 2.85
C LYS A 101 -10.47 3.70 2.14
N ARG A 102 -11.45 3.90 1.25
CA ARG A 102 -12.03 2.83 0.44
C ARG A 102 -10.96 2.10 -0.37
N MET A 103 -10.14 2.82 -1.14
CA MET A 103 -9.06 2.21 -1.92
C MET A 103 -8.07 1.47 -1.01
N ALA A 104 -7.67 2.06 0.12
CA ALA A 104 -6.77 1.41 1.07
C ALA A 104 -7.35 0.10 1.64
N CYS A 105 -8.64 0.10 1.98
CA CYS A 105 -9.36 -1.07 2.46
C CYS A 105 -9.54 -2.13 1.37
N ASP A 106 -9.93 -1.74 0.16
CA ASP A 106 -10.09 -2.64 -0.99
C ASP A 106 -8.77 -3.36 -1.32
N LEU A 107 -7.64 -2.64 -1.29
CA LEU A 107 -6.31 -3.22 -1.47
C LEU A 107 -5.92 -4.14 -0.32
N ASN A 108 -6.12 -3.72 0.93
CA ASN A 108 -5.82 -4.54 2.09
C ASN A 108 -6.64 -5.84 2.13
N ALA A 109 -7.90 -5.82 1.64
CA ALA A 109 -8.75 -7.00 1.55
C ALA A 109 -8.28 -8.05 0.53
N LEU A 110 -7.40 -7.65 -0.39
CA LEU A 110 -6.75 -8.56 -1.33
C LEU A 110 -5.41 -9.07 -0.77
N ILE A 111 -4.63 -8.19 -0.14
CA ILE A 111 -3.28 -8.51 0.36
C ILE A 111 -3.35 -9.37 1.63
N ALA A 112 -4.07 -8.92 2.65
CA ALA A 112 -4.08 -9.53 3.98
C ALA A 112 -5.12 -10.64 4.14
N ARG A 113 -5.74 -11.07 3.04
CA ARG A 113 -6.75 -12.13 3.06
C ARG A 113 -6.12 -13.39 3.61
N ASP A 114 -6.76 -13.95 4.65
CA ASP A 114 -6.29 -15.16 5.35
C ASP A 114 -4.95 -15.01 6.09
N GLU A 115 -4.36 -13.80 6.13
CA GLU A 115 -3.16 -13.49 6.92
C GLU A 115 -3.49 -12.83 8.27
N ALA A 116 -4.56 -12.02 8.31
CA ALA A 116 -5.02 -11.33 9.51
C ALA A 116 -6.37 -11.90 9.99
N LEU A 117 -6.69 -11.69 11.28
CA LEU A 117 -8.02 -12.04 11.80
C LEU A 117 -9.13 -11.22 11.14
N GLU A 118 -8.81 -9.97 10.80
CA GLU A 118 -9.67 -9.03 10.12
C GLU A 118 -8.86 -8.27 9.07
N TRP A 119 -9.43 -8.08 7.88
CA TRP A 119 -8.81 -7.40 6.75
C TRP A 119 -9.83 -6.52 6.04
N GLY A 120 -9.35 -5.55 5.26
CA GLY A 120 -10.19 -4.65 4.50
C GLY A 120 -10.92 -3.59 5.34
N GLN A 121 -10.40 -3.30 6.53
CA GLN A 121 -10.93 -2.29 7.43
C GLN A 121 -9.82 -1.73 8.33
N PHE A 122 -10.04 -0.58 8.95
CA PHE A 122 -9.10 -0.06 9.94
C PHE A 122 -9.26 -0.79 11.28
N ARG A 123 -8.18 -0.82 12.07
CA ARG A 123 -8.22 -1.40 13.43
C ARG A 123 -9.29 -0.71 14.27
N GLY A 124 -10.04 -1.51 15.03
CA GLY A 124 -11.14 -1.05 15.88
C GLY A 124 -12.48 -0.89 15.16
N GLU A 125 -12.54 -1.04 13.83
CA GLU A 125 -13.82 -1.09 13.10
C GLU A 125 -14.51 -2.45 13.20
N GLY A 126 -13.72 -3.51 13.37
CA GLY A 126 -14.20 -4.85 13.66
C GLY A 126 -14.11 -5.22 15.13
N ARG A 127 -13.88 -6.50 15.40
CA ARG A 127 -13.75 -7.09 16.73
C ARG A 127 -12.33 -6.98 17.27
N GLU A 128 -11.34 -6.80 16.39
CA GLU A 128 -9.94 -6.76 16.80
C GLU A 128 -9.58 -5.40 17.41
N MET A 129 -9.18 -5.45 18.69
CA MET A 129 -8.87 -4.27 19.53
C MET A 129 -7.38 -4.17 19.88
N SER A 130 -6.53 -5.00 19.28
CA SER A 130 -5.11 -5.03 19.60
C SER A 130 -4.40 -3.74 19.17
N ASN A 131 -3.58 -3.21 20.07
CA ASN A 131 -2.56 -2.23 19.69
C ASN A 131 -1.41 -2.99 19.01
N VAL A 132 -0.82 -2.37 18.00
CA VAL A 132 0.25 -2.98 17.22
C VAL A 132 1.54 -2.20 17.40
N SER A 133 2.66 -2.90 17.33
CA SER A 133 3.99 -2.30 17.19
C SER A 133 4.51 -2.63 15.80
N VAL A 134 5.06 -1.65 15.09
CA VAL A 134 5.67 -1.86 13.78
C VAL A 134 7.17 -1.92 13.96
N ALA A 135 7.79 -3.04 13.60
CA ALA A 135 9.23 -3.15 13.51
C ALA A 135 9.72 -2.47 12.22
N LEU A 136 10.69 -1.56 12.36
CA LEU A 136 11.30 -0.81 11.27
C LEU A 136 12.81 -1.07 11.31
N GLY A 137 13.18 -2.32 11.04
CA GLY A 137 14.55 -2.82 11.16
C GLY A 137 15.02 -2.82 12.61
N TYR A 138 15.92 -1.89 12.96
CA TYR A 138 16.50 -1.78 14.31
C TYR A 138 15.67 -0.92 15.26
N MET A 139 14.57 -0.32 14.79
CA MET A 139 13.67 0.47 15.64
C MET A 139 12.26 -0.11 15.65
N SER A 140 11.48 0.25 16.66
CA SER A 140 10.05 -0.02 16.70
C SER A 140 9.28 1.28 16.78
N TYR A 141 8.14 1.33 16.08
CA TYR A 141 7.23 2.46 16.11
C TYR A 141 5.89 2.00 16.69
N GLN A 142 5.32 2.83 17.56
CA GLN A 142 3.98 2.63 18.12
C GLN A 142 3.01 3.54 17.35
N PRO A 143 2.15 2.98 16.47
CA PRO A 143 1.11 3.75 15.81
C PRO A 143 0.06 4.23 16.79
N LYS A 144 -0.84 5.11 16.30
CA LYS A 144 -2.01 5.54 17.07
C LYS A 144 -2.80 4.33 17.62
N PRO A 145 -3.33 4.43 18.86
CA PRO A 145 -4.01 3.31 19.50
C PRO A 145 -5.27 2.89 18.73
N THR A 146 -5.65 1.62 18.89
CA THR A 146 -6.95 1.13 18.42
C THR A 146 -8.04 1.67 19.35
N GLU A 147 -9.02 2.37 18.80
CA GLU A 147 -10.21 2.80 19.53
C GLU A 147 -11.47 2.12 18.98
N PRO A 148 -12.47 1.82 19.82
CA PRO A 148 -13.72 1.21 19.37
C PRO A 148 -14.39 2.06 18.28
N GLY A 149 -14.73 1.42 17.16
CA GLY A 149 -15.29 2.05 15.98
C GLY A 149 -14.27 2.74 15.06
N GLY A 150 -12.96 2.67 15.33
CA GLY A 150 -11.88 3.09 14.41
C GLY A 150 -11.91 4.55 13.96
N LYS A 151 -12.70 5.41 14.65
CA LYS A 151 -12.93 6.80 14.23
C LYS A 151 -11.67 7.64 14.27
N ASN A 152 -10.81 7.42 15.26
CA ASN A 152 -9.56 8.13 15.41
C ASN A 152 -8.60 7.88 14.23
N LEU A 153 -8.51 6.63 13.76
CA LEU A 153 -7.70 6.25 12.60
C LEU A 153 -8.32 6.78 11.31
N THR A 154 -9.64 6.66 11.14
CA THR A 154 -10.35 7.20 9.97
C THR A 154 -10.16 8.71 9.86
N THR A 155 -10.38 9.44 10.96
CA THR A 155 -10.21 10.90 11.01
C THR A 155 -8.77 11.29 10.71
N SER A 156 -7.80 10.59 11.30
CA SER A 156 -6.37 10.85 11.06
C SER A 156 -5.98 10.62 9.60
N PHE A 157 -6.47 9.54 8.99
CA PHE A 157 -6.20 9.21 7.59
C PHE A 157 -6.79 10.26 6.66
N GLU A 158 -8.07 10.62 6.85
CA GLU A 158 -8.77 11.61 6.01
C GLU A 158 -8.14 13.00 6.14
N ALA A 159 -7.76 13.40 7.36
CA ALA A 159 -7.03 14.65 7.59
C ALA A 159 -5.68 14.66 6.85
N GLY A 160 -4.94 13.54 6.89
CA GLY A 160 -3.68 13.38 6.17
C GLY A 160 -3.84 13.50 4.66
N ILE A 161 -4.80 12.78 4.07
CA ILE A 161 -5.09 12.86 2.63
C ILE A 161 -5.54 14.27 2.23
N SER A 162 -6.40 14.92 3.03
CA SER A 162 -6.82 16.29 2.79
C SER A 162 -5.64 17.26 2.83
N ALA A 163 -4.74 17.11 3.80
CA ALA A 163 -3.55 17.96 3.93
C ALA A 163 -2.58 17.76 2.75
N LEU A 164 -2.33 16.51 2.33
CA LEU A 164 -1.50 16.21 1.15
C LEU A 164 -2.09 16.87 -0.10
N ASN A 165 -3.40 16.75 -0.32
CA ASN A 165 -4.05 17.36 -1.48
C ASN A 165 -4.03 18.89 -1.45
N ALA A 166 -4.08 19.51 -0.26
CA ALA A 166 -4.07 20.96 -0.12
C ALA A 166 -2.65 21.58 -0.21
N HIS A 167 -1.63 20.86 0.27
CA HIS A 167 -0.28 21.43 0.48
C HIS A 167 0.83 20.85 -0.41
N VAL A 168 0.55 19.77 -1.15
CA VAL A 168 1.50 19.10 -2.03
C VAL A 168 0.92 19.03 -3.44
N THR A 169 1.44 19.86 -4.35
CA THR A 169 0.89 20.04 -5.70
C THR A 169 1.40 19.00 -6.70
N ASP A 170 2.63 18.50 -6.52
CA ASP A 170 3.18 17.45 -7.38
C ASP A 170 2.63 16.08 -6.94
N PRO A 171 1.90 15.35 -7.80
CA PRO A 171 1.48 13.99 -7.53
C PRO A 171 2.63 13.03 -7.21
N SER A 172 3.81 13.30 -7.78
CA SER A 172 5.03 12.51 -7.57
C SER A 172 5.55 12.70 -6.14
N GLU A 173 5.49 13.92 -5.61
CA GLU A 173 5.82 14.20 -4.21
C GLU A 173 4.76 13.62 -3.28
N ARG A 174 3.47 13.72 -3.65
CA ARG A 174 2.35 13.12 -2.88
C ARG A 174 2.42 11.61 -2.73
N ALA A 175 3.14 10.90 -3.59
CA ALA A 175 3.25 9.45 -3.58
C ALA A 175 4.37 8.91 -2.65
N LEU A 176 5.20 9.80 -2.09
CA LEU A 176 6.27 9.44 -1.15
C LEU A 176 5.82 9.19 0.30
N PRO A 177 4.98 10.06 0.92
CA PRO A 177 4.56 9.91 2.31
C PRO A 177 3.62 8.72 2.55
#